data_AF-A0A833AQ44-F1
#
_entry.id   AF-A0A833AQ44-F1
#
_cell.length_a   1.000
_cell.length_b   1.000
_cell.length_c   1.000
_cell.angle_alpha   90.00
_cell.angle_beta   90.00
_cell.angle_gamma   90.00
#
_symmetry.space_group_name_H-M   'P 1'
#
loop_
_entity.id
_entity.type
_entity.pdbx_description
1 polymer ?
#
loop_
_entity_poly.entity_id
_entity_poly.type
_entity_poly.pdbx_seq_one_letter_code
_entity_poly.pdbx_strand_id
1 'polypeptide(L)'
;MKKLLLGSVLAAASFTSTATIVEMNTSQGVIEINLFDQQTPKTVENFLSYVQDDSYNETVIHRSVSNFVIQGGGFTFSDSLDAITTKPTVTNEPVFSNVKGTIAMAKLSGDANSATSQWFFNITDNSAALDTQNGGFTVFGQITAASQSTLDKIAALVHCGETPVVDITAEQCSSNDVTISSANLVTIQSVTVMDDDPNSSAGLTVTANTLIDADTSTDSGSSSGGGLIWLLGAFLLALPRLKRAK
;
A
#
# COMPACT_ATOMS: atom_id res chain seq x y z
N MET A 1 11.90 29.32 -64.09
CA MET A 1 11.68 28.10 -63.28
C MET A 1 11.90 28.48 -61.82
N LYS A 2 10.83 28.60 -61.03
CA LYS A 2 10.87 29.01 -59.62
C LYS A 2 11.28 27.81 -58.77
N LYS A 3 12.38 27.90 -58.02
CA LYS A 3 12.75 26.89 -57.00
C LYS A 3 12.20 27.37 -55.65
N LEU A 4 11.14 26.73 -55.16
CA LEU A 4 10.71 26.85 -53.77
C LEU A 4 11.61 25.93 -52.93
N LEU A 5 12.32 26.51 -51.96
CA LEU A 5 12.96 25.78 -50.86
C LEU A 5 11.98 25.80 -49.69
N LEU A 6 11.34 24.65 -49.43
CA LEU A 6 10.54 24.41 -48.23
C LEU A 6 11.51 24.21 -47.05
N GLY A 7 11.38 25.08 -46.04
CA GLY A 7 12.00 24.87 -44.74
C GLY A 7 11.19 23.87 -43.93
N SER A 8 11.87 22.87 -43.36
CA SER A 8 11.30 22.01 -42.32
C SER A 8 11.92 22.40 -40.98
N VAL A 9 11.15 23.11 -40.16
CA VAL A 9 11.43 23.25 -38.73
C VAL A 9 10.90 21.97 -38.09
N LEU A 10 11.82 21.08 -37.68
CA LEU A 10 11.49 19.91 -36.90
C LEU A 10 11.30 20.36 -35.44
N ALA A 11 10.06 20.63 -35.06
CA ALA A 11 9.72 20.78 -33.65
C ALA A 11 9.76 19.38 -33.01
N ALA A 12 10.81 19.09 -32.26
CA ALA A 12 10.84 17.94 -31.37
C ALA A 12 9.88 18.24 -30.20
N ALA A 13 8.66 17.71 -30.29
CA ALA A 13 7.79 17.60 -29.14
C ALA A 13 8.40 16.53 -28.22
N SER A 14 9.00 16.96 -27.10
CA SER A 14 9.29 16.05 -26.01
C SER A 14 7.95 15.62 -25.41
N PHE A 15 7.54 14.38 -25.67
CA PHE A 15 6.42 13.79 -24.97
C PHE A 15 6.87 13.51 -23.53
N THR A 16 6.34 14.28 -22.59
CA THR A 16 6.34 13.89 -21.18
C THR A 16 5.33 12.75 -21.05
N SER A 17 5.79 11.62 -20.52
CA SER A 17 5.06 10.36 -20.37
C SER A 17 4.88 10.09 -18.88
N THR A 18 3.66 9.80 -18.41
CA THR A 18 3.27 9.87 -16.99
C THR A 18 2.25 8.79 -16.58
N ALA A 19 2.51 8.08 -15.45
CA ALA A 19 1.71 7.03 -14.73
C ALA A 19 0.17 7.13 -14.90
N THR A 20 -0.64 6.08 -14.62
CA THR A 20 -1.82 6.40 -13.79
C THR A 20 -1.23 6.84 -12.46
N ILE A 21 -1.26 8.14 -12.20
CA ILE A 21 -0.67 8.74 -11.01
C ILE A 21 -1.78 8.98 -10.02
N VAL A 22 -1.69 8.38 -8.85
CA VAL A 22 -2.60 8.61 -7.74
C VAL A 22 -1.90 9.45 -6.68
N GLU A 23 -2.54 10.55 -6.28
CA GLU A 23 -2.16 11.34 -5.13
C GLU A 23 -2.98 10.92 -3.91
N MET A 24 -2.30 10.48 -2.85
CA MET A 24 -2.89 10.20 -1.55
C MET A 24 -2.47 11.29 -0.57
N ASN A 25 -3.41 12.15 -0.20
CA ASN A 25 -3.20 13.21 0.76
C ASN A 25 -3.44 12.69 2.18
N THR A 26 -2.41 12.69 3.02
CA THR A 26 -2.48 12.24 4.42
C THR A 26 -2.27 13.41 5.38
N SER A 27 -2.66 13.27 6.64
CA SER A 27 -2.32 14.25 7.68
C SER A 27 -0.81 14.46 7.88
N GLN A 28 0.05 13.56 7.36
CA GLN A 28 1.50 13.64 7.46
C GLN A 28 2.19 14.14 6.17
N GLY A 29 1.41 14.40 5.12
CA GLY A 29 1.89 14.84 3.81
C GLY A 29 1.31 14.03 2.66
N VAL A 30 1.76 14.38 1.45
CA VAL A 30 1.30 13.76 0.20
C VAL A 30 2.16 12.54 -0.15
N ILE A 31 1.51 11.49 -0.66
CA ILE A 31 2.12 10.30 -1.24
C ILE A 31 1.62 10.17 -2.68
N GLU A 32 2.52 10.29 -3.64
CA GLU A 32 2.24 10.10 -5.06
C GLU A 32 2.67 8.67 -5.45
N ILE A 33 1.76 7.96 -6.11
CA ILE A 33 1.86 6.55 -6.45
C ILE A 33 1.71 6.42 -7.97
N ASN A 34 2.73 5.85 -8.62
CA ASN A 34 2.61 5.41 -10.00
C ASN A 34 2.12 3.96 -10.01
N LEU A 35 0.98 3.71 -10.65
CA LEU A 35 0.38 2.38 -10.72
C LEU A 35 0.97 1.54 -11.87
N PHE A 36 0.81 0.22 -11.75
CA PHE A 36 1.31 -0.78 -12.71
C PHE A 36 0.18 -1.39 -13.53
N ASP A 37 -0.63 -0.53 -14.17
CA ASP A 37 -1.89 -0.84 -14.84
C ASP A 37 -1.82 -2.01 -15.82
N GLN A 38 -0.71 -2.14 -16.56
CA GLN A 38 -0.55 -3.21 -17.55
C GLN A 38 -0.16 -4.57 -16.94
N GLN A 39 0.62 -4.55 -15.86
CA GLN A 39 1.22 -5.76 -15.30
C GLN A 39 0.38 -6.37 -14.17
N THR A 40 -0.38 -5.55 -13.45
CA THR A 40 -1.31 -5.99 -12.40
C THR A 40 -2.72 -5.37 -12.60
N PRO A 41 -3.32 -5.56 -13.79
CA PRO A 41 -4.53 -4.84 -14.20
C PRO A 41 -5.71 -5.05 -13.26
N LYS A 42 -5.92 -6.28 -12.76
CA LYS A 42 -7.06 -6.57 -11.89
C LYS A 42 -6.92 -5.87 -10.55
N THR A 43 -5.69 -5.83 -10.04
CA THR A 43 -5.38 -5.20 -8.76
C THR A 43 -5.48 -3.68 -8.84
N VAL A 44 -4.97 -3.09 -9.93
CA VAL A 44 -5.09 -1.65 -10.20
C VAL A 44 -6.55 -1.25 -10.39
N GLU A 45 -7.34 -2.01 -11.17
CA GLU A 45 -8.78 -1.79 -11.34
C GLU A 45 -9.51 -1.82 -9.99
N ASN A 46 -9.21 -2.84 -9.15
CA ASN A 46 -9.76 -2.94 -7.81
C ASN A 46 -9.42 -1.70 -6.96
N PHE A 47 -8.15 -1.29 -6.87
CA PHE A 47 -7.72 -0.13 -6.09
C PHE A 47 -8.37 1.16 -6.59
N LEU A 48 -8.33 1.43 -7.90
CA LEU A 48 -8.94 2.61 -8.50
C LEU A 48 -10.45 2.65 -8.30
N SER A 49 -11.12 1.50 -8.23
CA SER A 49 -12.55 1.47 -7.94
C SER A 49 -12.87 1.98 -6.53
N TYR A 50 -12.02 1.76 -5.52
CA TYR A 50 -12.20 2.35 -4.19
C TYR A 50 -11.86 3.84 -4.18
N VAL A 51 -10.89 4.27 -5.00
CA VAL A 51 -10.57 5.69 -5.21
C VAL A 51 -11.76 6.43 -5.83
N GLN A 52 -12.37 5.87 -6.88
CA GLN A 52 -13.53 6.47 -7.57
C GLN A 52 -14.77 6.59 -6.68
N ASP A 53 -14.96 5.65 -5.74
CA ASP A 53 -16.06 5.65 -4.78
C ASP A 53 -15.73 6.46 -3.51
N ASP A 54 -14.61 7.19 -3.47
CA ASP A 54 -14.11 7.93 -2.30
C ASP A 54 -13.95 7.05 -1.04
N SER A 55 -13.88 5.72 -1.20
CA SER A 55 -13.91 4.77 -0.09
C SER A 55 -12.66 4.81 0.80
N TYR A 56 -11.57 5.40 0.31
CA TYR A 56 -10.35 5.62 1.09
C TYR A 56 -10.34 6.98 1.80
N ASN A 57 -11.27 7.88 1.50
CA ASN A 57 -11.34 9.17 2.17
C ASN A 57 -11.72 8.99 3.63
N GLU A 58 -11.07 9.75 4.50
CA GLU A 58 -11.20 9.69 5.97
C GLU A 58 -10.84 8.33 6.59
N THR A 59 -10.25 7.41 5.81
CA THR A 59 -9.66 6.19 6.36
C THR A 59 -8.37 6.48 7.11
N VAL A 60 -7.92 5.53 7.92
CA VAL A 60 -6.70 5.68 8.72
C VAL A 60 -5.63 4.68 8.36
N ILE A 61 -4.37 5.08 8.56
CA ILE A 61 -3.26 4.15 8.68
C ILE A 61 -3.41 3.45 10.03
N HIS A 62 -3.95 2.24 9.99
CA HIS A 62 -4.27 1.47 11.19
C HIS A 62 -3.11 0.60 11.66
N ARG A 63 -2.07 0.43 10.82
CA ARG A 63 -0.92 -0.41 11.12
C ARG A 63 0.37 0.15 10.49
N SER A 64 1.44 0.18 11.27
CA SER A 64 2.79 0.52 10.85
C SER A 64 3.76 -0.31 11.68
N VAL A 65 4.61 -1.08 11.02
CA VAL A 65 5.64 -1.90 11.66
C VAL A 65 7.01 -1.44 11.18
N SER A 66 7.84 -1.01 12.12
CA SER A 66 9.19 -0.52 11.86
C SER A 66 10.00 -1.55 11.07
N ASN A 67 10.70 -1.07 10.03
CA ASN A 67 11.47 -1.91 9.11
C ASN A 67 10.64 -3.03 8.45
N PHE A 68 9.35 -2.78 8.20
CA PHE A 68 8.51 -3.72 7.47
C PHE A 68 7.55 -2.98 6.54
N VAL A 69 6.36 -2.63 7.03
CA VAL A 69 5.29 -2.05 6.20
C VAL A 69 4.45 -1.00 6.94
N ILE A 70 3.81 -0.12 6.16
CA ILE A 70 2.74 0.78 6.59
C ILE A 70 1.46 0.36 5.87
N GLN A 71 0.37 0.14 6.59
CA GLN A 71 -0.86 -0.48 6.07
C GLN A 71 -2.11 0.38 6.33
N GLY A 72 -2.94 0.48 5.29
CA GLY A 72 -4.13 1.34 5.23
C GLY A 72 -5.26 0.73 4.41
N GLY A 73 -6.26 1.55 4.08
CA GLY A 73 -7.38 1.16 3.20
C GLY A 73 -8.42 0.21 3.82
N GLY A 74 -8.37 -0.02 5.13
CA GLY A 74 -9.25 -0.98 5.81
C GLY A 74 -10.33 -0.37 6.69
N PHE A 75 -10.06 0.81 7.27
CA PHE A 75 -10.86 1.30 8.39
C PHE A 75 -11.00 2.83 8.37
N THR A 76 -12.20 3.31 8.70
CA THR A 76 -12.43 4.67 9.20
C THR A 76 -12.32 4.67 10.73
N PHE A 77 -12.31 5.86 11.34
CA PHE A 77 -12.32 5.98 12.79
C PHE A 77 -13.37 6.98 13.28
N SER A 78 -14.28 6.50 14.13
CA SER A 78 -15.25 7.33 14.85
C SER A 78 -14.93 7.33 16.35
N ASP A 79 -15.37 6.28 17.05
CA ASP A 79 -14.98 5.92 18.42
C ASP A 79 -14.14 4.61 18.43
N SER A 80 -14.18 3.87 17.32
CA SER A 80 -13.44 2.63 17.07
C SER A 80 -13.00 2.56 15.61
N LEU A 81 -12.11 1.61 15.30
CA LEU A 81 -11.81 1.23 13.92
C LEU A 81 -13.02 0.51 13.31
N ASP A 82 -13.65 1.15 12.35
CA ASP A 82 -14.82 0.64 11.65
C ASP A 82 -14.40 0.21 10.24
N ALA A 83 -14.62 -1.05 9.90
CA ALA A 83 -14.20 -1.58 8.60
C ALA A 83 -14.98 -0.88 7.47
N ILE A 84 -14.27 -0.49 6.41
CA ILE A 84 -14.94 0.03 5.21
C ILE A 84 -15.68 -1.10 4.48
N THR A 85 -16.66 -0.73 3.66
CA THR A 85 -17.37 -1.71 2.82
C THR A 85 -16.40 -2.26 1.77
N THR A 86 -16.24 -3.58 1.73
CA THR A 86 -15.36 -4.25 0.78
C THR A 86 -16.09 -4.68 -0.49
N LYS A 87 -15.36 -4.65 -1.59
CA LYS A 87 -15.73 -5.21 -2.89
C LYS A 87 -15.31 -6.68 -2.98
N PRO A 88 -15.74 -7.44 -4.01
CA PRO A 88 -15.30 -8.82 -4.22
C PRO A 88 -13.78 -8.96 -4.23
N THR A 89 -13.30 -10.16 -3.90
CA THR A 89 -11.85 -10.40 -3.84
C THR A 89 -11.23 -10.37 -5.24
N VAL A 90 -9.96 -9.98 -5.31
CA VAL A 90 -9.18 -9.90 -6.56
C VAL A 90 -8.18 -11.07 -6.68
N THR A 91 -7.98 -11.55 -7.90
CA THR A 91 -6.95 -12.56 -8.20
C THR A 91 -5.56 -11.99 -7.94
N ASN A 92 -4.68 -12.79 -7.33
CA ASN A 92 -3.29 -12.41 -7.09
C ASN A 92 -2.50 -12.31 -8.40
N GLU A 93 -1.69 -11.25 -8.55
CA GLU A 93 -0.81 -10.97 -9.69
C GLU A 93 0.61 -10.64 -9.18
N PRO A 94 1.34 -11.57 -8.53
CA PRO A 94 2.60 -11.31 -7.81
C PRO A 94 3.81 -11.13 -8.76
N VAL A 95 3.68 -10.28 -9.78
CA VAL A 95 4.64 -10.06 -10.87
C VAL A 95 5.89 -9.30 -10.41
N PHE A 96 5.74 -8.37 -9.46
CA PHE A 96 6.81 -7.51 -8.97
C PHE A 96 7.17 -7.80 -7.52
N SER A 97 8.43 -7.52 -7.18
CA SER A 97 9.03 -7.80 -5.89
C SER A 97 8.67 -6.74 -4.84
N ASN A 98 8.44 -7.18 -3.60
CA ASN A 98 8.07 -6.37 -2.44
C ASN A 98 9.29 -5.63 -1.85
N VAL A 99 9.91 -4.78 -2.66
CA VAL A 99 11.06 -3.93 -2.28
C VAL A 99 10.62 -2.56 -1.76
N LYS A 100 11.53 -1.84 -1.11
CA LYS A 100 11.26 -0.50 -0.57
C LYS A 100 10.64 0.44 -1.62
N GLY A 101 9.62 1.18 -1.21
CA GLY A 101 8.92 2.18 -2.04
C GLY A 101 7.80 1.60 -2.90
N THR A 102 7.51 0.30 -2.80
CA THR A 102 6.37 -0.32 -3.50
C THR A 102 5.11 -0.31 -2.64
N ILE A 103 3.94 -0.35 -3.28
CA ILE A 103 2.65 -0.61 -2.64
C ILE A 103 2.11 -1.97 -3.09
N ALA A 104 1.59 -2.76 -2.16
CA ALA A 104 1.05 -4.08 -2.41
C ALA A 104 -0.28 -4.34 -1.69
N MET A 105 -1.07 -5.27 -2.19
CA MET A 105 -2.37 -5.64 -1.59
C MET A 105 -2.19 -6.52 -0.36
N ALA A 106 -2.88 -6.20 0.73
CA ALA A 106 -2.96 -7.07 1.90
C ALA A 106 -3.96 -8.22 1.66
N LYS A 107 -3.71 -9.37 2.27
CA LYS A 107 -4.45 -10.63 2.05
C LYS A 107 -4.68 -11.38 3.35
N LEU A 108 -5.69 -12.24 3.37
CA LEU A 108 -5.88 -13.23 4.43
C LEU A 108 -4.82 -14.33 4.32
N SER A 109 -4.31 -14.77 5.47
CA SER A 109 -3.34 -15.86 5.54
C SER A 109 -3.95 -17.16 5.00
N GLY A 110 -3.22 -17.85 4.12
CA GLY A 110 -3.65 -19.12 3.52
C GLY A 110 -4.59 -18.98 2.31
N ASP A 111 -4.98 -17.76 1.93
CA ASP A 111 -5.75 -17.50 0.72
C ASP A 111 -5.07 -16.43 -0.14
N ALA A 112 -4.43 -16.88 -1.22
CA ALA A 112 -3.69 -16.03 -2.12
C ALA A 112 -4.58 -15.04 -2.89
N ASN A 113 -5.89 -15.30 -3.06
CA ASN A 113 -6.82 -14.50 -3.88
C ASN A 113 -7.87 -13.79 -3.00
N SER A 114 -7.50 -13.44 -1.77
CA SER A 114 -8.39 -12.83 -0.77
C SER A 114 -8.28 -11.31 -0.64
N ALA A 115 -7.42 -10.66 -1.44
CA ALA A 115 -7.25 -9.21 -1.43
C ALA A 115 -8.57 -8.50 -1.73
N THR A 116 -8.86 -7.42 -0.98
CA THR A 116 -10.05 -6.56 -1.17
C THR A 116 -9.65 -5.09 -1.16
N SER A 117 -9.79 -4.37 -0.04
CA SER A 117 -9.55 -2.92 0.04
C SER A 117 -8.20 -2.54 0.65
N GLN A 118 -7.65 -3.41 1.48
CA GLN A 118 -6.45 -3.11 2.26
C GLN A 118 -5.17 -3.25 1.43
N TRP A 119 -4.26 -2.32 1.63
CA TRP A 119 -2.96 -2.25 0.98
C TRP A 119 -1.88 -1.89 2.00
N PHE A 120 -0.63 -2.14 1.66
CA PHE A 120 0.52 -1.71 2.44
C PHE A 120 1.66 -1.17 1.57
N PHE A 121 2.39 -0.19 2.09
CA PHE A 121 3.67 0.26 1.54
C PHE A 121 4.82 -0.53 2.14
N ASN A 122 5.73 -1.00 1.31
CA ASN A 122 7.01 -1.56 1.73
C ASN A 122 7.97 -0.41 2.07
N ILE A 123 8.35 -0.26 3.34
CA ILE A 123 9.30 0.79 3.80
C ILE A 123 10.75 0.30 3.88
N THR A 124 10.96 -0.99 3.69
CA THR A 124 12.25 -1.67 3.50
C THR A 124 12.11 -2.73 2.39
N ASP A 125 13.20 -3.42 2.07
CA ASP A 125 13.15 -4.63 1.25
C ASP A 125 12.54 -5.80 2.04
N ASN A 126 11.37 -6.26 1.61
CA ASN A 126 10.61 -7.38 2.21
C ASN A 126 10.52 -8.58 1.26
N SER A 127 11.26 -8.58 0.14
CA SER A 127 11.20 -9.59 -0.91
C SER A 127 11.36 -11.01 -0.38
N ALA A 128 12.31 -11.23 0.53
CA ALA A 128 12.61 -12.54 1.10
C ALA A 128 11.40 -13.22 1.78
N ALA A 129 10.44 -12.45 2.30
CA ALA A 129 9.23 -12.97 2.91
C ALA A 129 8.02 -12.83 1.98
N LEU A 130 7.77 -11.63 1.47
CA LEU A 130 6.50 -11.29 0.82
C LEU A 130 6.42 -11.70 -0.66
N ASP A 131 7.53 -12.08 -1.28
CA ASP A 131 7.50 -12.51 -2.69
C ASP A 131 7.05 -13.97 -2.86
N THR A 132 7.12 -14.78 -1.80
CA THR A 132 6.78 -16.21 -1.83
C THR A 132 5.67 -16.58 -0.85
N GLN A 133 5.61 -15.92 0.32
CA GLN A 133 4.60 -16.20 1.33
C GLN A 133 3.18 -16.00 0.76
N ASN A 134 2.29 -16.97 1.02
CA ASN A 134 0.89 -16.92 0.61
C ASN A 134 0.70 -16.68 -0.91
N GLY A 135 1.58 -17.30 -1.71
CA GLY A 135 1.61 -17.15 -3.17
C GLY A 135 2.14 -15.80 -3.64
N GLY A 136 2.89 -15.08 -2.80
CA GLY A 136 3.41 -13.74 -3.06
C GLY A 136 2.35 -12.65 -2.90
N PHE A 137 2.77 -11.45 -2.50
CA PHE A 137 1.90 -10.28 -2.38
C PHE A 137 2.00 -9.41 -3.63
N THR A 138 0.84 -9.07 -4.20
CA THR A 138 0.76 -8.33 -5.46
C THR A 138 1.17 -6.88 -5.26
N VAL A 139 2.37 -6.53 -5.72
CA VAL A 139 2.84 -5.15 -5.87
C VAL A 139 2.18 -4.54 -7.09
N PHE A 140 1.44 -3.45 -6.90
CA PHE A 140 0.63 -2.81 -7.95
C PHE A 140 0.97 -1.34 -8.20
N GLY A 141 2.01 -0.83 -7.54
CA GLY A 141 2.54 0.49 -7.83
C GLY A 141 3.84 0.78 -7.07
N GLN A 142 4.39 1.95 -7.34
CA GLN A 142 5.59 2.48 -6.69
C GLN A 142 5.42 3.97 -6.38
N ILE A 143 5.87 4.39 -5.20
CA ILE A 143 5.83 5.79 -4.81
C ILE A 143 6.97 6.58 -5.47
N THR A 144 6.79 7.90 -5.60
CA THR A 144 7.90 8.76 -6.00
C THR A 144 8.96 8.89 -4.90
N ALA A 145 10.19 9.26 -5.29
CA ALA A 145 11.26 9.54 -4.34
C ALA A 145 10.90 10.67 -3.36
N ALA A 146 10.10 11.66 -3.79
CA ALA A 146 9.64 12.76 -2.92
C ALA A 146 8.69 12.25 -1.82
N SER A 147 7.84 11.28 -2.15
CA SER A 147 6.86 10.69 -1.25
C SER A 147 7.47 9.79 -0.16
N GLN A 148 8.71 9.34 -0.32
CA GLN A 148 9.42 8.57 0.70
C GLN A 148 9.47 9.31 2.05
N SER A 149 9.67 10.63 2.02
CA SER A 149 9.75 11.44 3.24
C SER A 149 8.44 11.44 4.05
N THR A 150 7.28 11.29 3.40
CA THR A 150 5.98 11.17 4.07
C THR A 150 5.85 9.82 4.76
N LEU A 151 6.26 8.73 4.11
CA LEU A 151 6.26 7.40 4.73
C LEU A 151 7.22 7.33 5.92
N ASP A 152 8.41 7.93 5.79
CA ASP A 152 9.40 7.97 6.87
C ASP A 152 8.86 8.74 8.09
N LYS A 153 8.11 9.84 7.88
CA LYS A 153 7.42 10.56 8.97
C LYS A 153 6.40 9.68 9.67
N ILE A 154 5.55 8.98 8.91
CA ILE A 154 4.53 8.08 9.47
C ILE A 154 5.19 6.94 10.27
N ALA A 155 6.24 6.33 9.74
CA ALA A 155 6.98 5.25 10.41
C ALA A 155 7.69 5.71 11.70
N ALA A 156 8.05 6.99 11.81
CA ALA A 156 8.74 7.55 12.96
C ALA A 156 7.80 8.01 14.10
N LEU A 157 6.49 7.94 13.90
CA LEU A 157 5.50 8.25 14.94
C LEU A 157 5.58 7.25 16.10
N VAL A 158 4.98 7.62 17.23
CA VAL A 158 4.75 6.69 18.35
C VAL A 158 3.71 5.66 17.91
N HIS A 159 3.85 4.40 18.33
CA HIS A 159 2.87 3.35 18.05
C HIS A 159 2.13 2.94 19.31
N CYS A 160 0.80 3.03 19.29
CA CYS A 160 -0.06 2.35 20.26
C CYS A 160 -0.40 0.97 19.68
N GLY A 161 0.30 -0.08 20.13
CA GLY A 161 0.29 -1.37 19.46
C GLY A 161 1.03 -1.26 18.12
N GLU A 162 0.36 -1.58 17.01
CA GLU A 162 0.92 -1.34 15.67
C GLU A 162 0.34 -0.06 15.02
N THR A 163 -0.57 0.67 15.68
CA THR A 163 -1.18 1.87 15.11
C THR A 163 -0.29 3.10 15.35
N PRO A 164 0.17 3.80 14.30
CA PRO A 164 0.94 5.04 14.46
C PRO A 164 0.01 6.18 14.93
N VAL A 165 0.45 6.93 15.94
CA VAL A 165 -0.31 8.00 16.57
C VAL A 165 0.46 9.33 16.63
N VAL A 166 -0.28 10.43 16.57
CA VAL A 166 0.23 11.80 16.73
C VAL A 166 -0.20 12.38 18.08
N ASP A 167 0.67 13.23 18.64
CA ASP A 167 0.46 13.93 19.92
C ASP A 167 0.14 13.02 21.12
N ILE A 168 0.63 11.78 21.05
CA ILE A 168 0.51 10.76 22.10
C ILE A 168 1.90 10.16 22.37
N THR A 169 2.29 10.05 23.64
CA THR A 169 3.54 9.39 24.04
C THR A 169 3.36 7.88 24.22
N ALA A 170 4.47 7.14 24.24
CA ALA A 170 4.44 5.69 24.44
C ALA A 170 3.86 5.29 25.81
N GLU A 171 4.09 6.11 26.84
CA GLU A 171 3.51 5.92 28.17
C GLU A 171 1.99 6.10 28.15
N GLN A 172 1.50 7.08 27.38
CA GLN A 172 0.08 7.33 27.22
C GLN A 172 -0.63 6.20 26.48
N CYS A 173 -0.01 5.58 25.47
CA CYS A 173 -0.53 4.37 24.81
C CYS A 173 -0.75 3.19 25.77
N SER A 174 0.00 3.15 26.87
CA SER A 174 -0.06 2.07 27.87
C SER A 174 -1.00 2.38 29.03
N SER A 175 -1.58 3.58 29.07
CA SER A 175 -2.48 4.04 30.12
C SER A 175 -3.94 3.89 29.71
N ASN A 176 -4.82 3.62 30.69
CA ASN A 176 -6.27 3.64 30.48
C ASN A 176 -6.87 5.06 30.56
N ASP A 177 -6.06 6.07 30.90
CA ASP A 177 -6.53 7.44 31.14
C ASP A 177 -6.54 8.30 29.87
N VAL A 178 -5.96 7.79 28.77
CA VAL A 178 -5.89 8.50 27.49
C VAL A 178 -6.79 7.81 26.49
N THR A 179 -7.77 8.56 25.97
CA THR A 179 -8.65 8.09 24.90
C THR A 179 -8.08 8.54 23.56
N ILE A 180 -7.76 7.58 22.69
CA ILE A 180 -7.34 7.87 21.31
C ILE A 180 -8.57 8.35 20.54
N SER A 181 -8.43 9.50 19.87
CA SER A 181 -9.44 10.06 18.99
C SER A 181 -8.93 10.11 17.54
N SER A 182 -9.81 10.45 16.59
CA SER A 182 -9.40 10.66 15.19
C SER A 182 -8.29 11.69 15.02
N ALA A 183 -8.21 12.69 15.92
CA ALA A 183 -7.16 13.70 15.91
C ALA A 183 -5.76 13.12 16.21
N ASN A 184 -5.69 11.95 16.84
CA ASN A 184 -4.45 11.26 17.16
C ASN A 184 -4.03 10.25 16.08
N LEU A 185 -4.81 10.07 15.02
CA LEU A 185 -4.53 9.07 13.99
C LEU A 185 -4.01 9.71 12.71
N VAL A 186 -3.21 8.94 11.96
CA VAL A 186 -2.85 9.33 10.60
C VAL A 186 -4.03 9.05 9.67
N THR A 187 -4.69 10.11 9.24
CA THR A 187 -5.84 10.07 8.34
C THR A 187 -5.40 10.23 6.88
N ILE A 188 -6.10 9.53 5.99
CA ILE A 188 -6.07 9.73 4.55
C ILE A 188 -7.22 10.68 4.24
N GLN A 189 -6.90 11.94 3.94
CA GLN A 189 -7.88 12.99 3.72
C GLN A 189 -8.58 12.82 2.36
N SER A 190 -7.80 12.46 1.34
CA SER A 190 -8.31 12.17 0.00
C SER A 190 -7.36 11.26 -0.76
N VAL A 191 -7.91 10.53 -1.73
CA VAL A 191 -7.12 9.84 -2.75
C VAL A 191 -7.67 10.24 -4.12
N THR A 192 -6.83 10.79 -5.00
CA THR A 192 -7.27 11.34 -6.28
C THR A 192 -6.38 10.89 -7.42
N VAL A 193 -6.98 10.61 -8.58
CA VAL A 193 -6.24 10.34 -9.82
C VAL A 193 -5.78 11.69 -10.41
N MET A 194 -4.46 11.86 -10.52
CA MET A 194 -3.81 13.05 -11.08
C MET A 194 -3.59 12.93 -12.59
N ASP A 195 -3.33 11.72 -13.05
CA ASP A 195 -3.14 11.34 -14.45
C ASP A 195 -3.71 9.92 -14.64
N ASP A 196 -4.39 9.68 -15.75
CA ASP A 196 -5.10 8.44 -16.07
C ASP A 196 -4.52 7.66 -17.28
N ASP A 197 -3.32 8.03 -17.77
CA ASP A 197 -2.65 7.27 -18.85
C ASP A 197 -2.11 5.92 -18.33
N PRO A 198 -2.61 4.76 -18.82
CA PRO A 198 -2.22 3.45 -18.34
C PRO A 198 -0.84 2.96 -18.86
N ASN A 199 -0.10 3.71 -19.69
CA ASN A 199 1.07 3.21 -20.45
C ASN A 199 2.45 3.59 -19.93
N SER A 200 2.56 4.05 -18.71
CA SER A 200 3.63 4.96 -18.29
C SER A 200 4.50 4.45 -17.15
N SER A 201 4.29 3.19 -16.73
CA SER A 201 5.29 2.45 -15.96
C SER A 201 6.56 2.12 -16.76
N ALA A 202 6.58 2.36 -18.08
CA ALA A 202 7.70 2.08 -18.98
C ALA A 202 9.03 2.80 -18.62
N GLY A 203 8.97 3.87 -17.83
CA GLY A 203 10.14 4.61 -17.35
C GLY A 203 10.57 4.28 -15.92
N LEU A 204 9.81 3.45 -15.21
CA LEU A 204 10.09 3.08 -13.82
C LEU A 204 11.04 1.89 -13.75
N THR A 205 12.03 1.96 -12.87
CA THR A 205 12.86 0.81 -12.55
C THR A 205 12.10 -0.08 -11.57
N VAL A 206 11.43 -1.10 -12.09
CA VAL A 206 10.64 -2.05 -11.29
C VAL A 206 11.40 -3.37 -11.16
N THR A 207 11.47 -3.91 -9.94
CA THR A 207 12.09 -5.21 -9.67
C THR A 207 11.07 -6.32 -9.88
N ALA A 208 11.33 -7.24 -10.80
CA ALA A 208 10.49 -8.42 -11.01
C ALA A 208 10.57 -9.38 -9.80
N ASN A 209 9.46 -10.03 -9.46
CA ASN A 209 9.46 -11.13 -8.51
C ASN A 209 10.01 -12.39 -9.18
N THR A 210 11.28 -12.69 -8.95
CA THR A 210 11.92 -13.91 -9.48
C THR A 210 11.86 -15.09 -8.51
N LEU A 211 11.32 -14.90 -7.30
CA LEU A 211 11.30 -15.92 -6.24
C LEU A 211 10.05 -16.79 -6.30
N ILE A 212 8.95 -16.30 -6.89
CA ILE A 212 7.66 -16.99 -6.91
C ILE A 212 7.68 -18.34 -7.64
N ASP A 213 8.50 -18.47 -8.69
CA ASP A 213 8.61 -19.69 -9.50
C ASP A 213 9.82 -20.57 -9.11
N ALA A 214 10.69 -20.08 -8.22
CA ALA A 214 11.95 -20.73 -7.88
C ALA A 214 11.79 -22.03 -7.06
N ASP A 215 10.59 -22.34 -6.57
CA ASP A 215 10.30 -23.53 -5.74
C ASP A 215 9.66 -24.71 -6.51
N THR A 216 9.82 -24.77 -7.84
CA THR A 216 9.29 -25.89 -8.65
C THR A 216 10.33 -26.93 -9.08
N SER A 217 11.56 -26.87 -8.56
CA SER A 217 12.60 -27.85 -8.90
C SER A 217 13.50 -28.24 -7.73
N THR A 218 12.97 -28.87 -6.67
CA THR A 218 13.78 -29.82 -5.86
C THR A 218 12.92 -30.97 -5.37
N ASP A 219 13.21 -32.16 -5.90
CA ASP A 219 12.62 -33.44 -5.52
C ASP A 219 13.12 -33.90 -4.14
N SER A 220 12.21 -34.45 -3.34
CA SER A 220 12.39 -35.31 -2.15
C SER A 220 13.57 -35.06 -1.18
N GLY A 221 13.27 -34.59 0.05
CA GLY A 221 14.20 -34.64 1.17
C GLY A 221 13.62 -34.16 2.49
N SER A 222 13.56 -35.05 3.48
CA SER A 222 12.94 -34.85 4.79
C SER A 222 13.67 -33.84 5.70
N SER A 223 12.87 -33.22 6.58
CA SER A 223 13.19 -32.81 7.97
C SER A 223 13.64 -31.38 8.29
N SER A 224 12.85 -30.79 9.22
CA SER A 224 13.26 -29.91 10.33
C SER A 224 13.71 -28.48 10.04
N GLY A 225 12.83 -27.53 10.35
CA GLY A 225 13.21 -26.13 10.57
C GLY A 225 12.03 -25.32 11.09
N GLY A 226 11.91 -25.23 12.42
CA GLY A 226 10.98 -24.29 13.04
C GLY A 226 11.40 -22.84 12.73
N GLY A 227 10.43 -21.99 12.40
CA GLY A 227 10.64 -20.56 12.25
C GLY A 227 9.45 -19.86 11.58
N LEU A 228 8.82 -18.94 12.33
CA LEU A 228 7.95 -17.86 11.84
C LEU A 228 6.52 -18.22 11.36
N ILE A 229 5.69 -18.76 12.28
CA ILE A 229 4.22 -18.88 12.12
C ILE A 229 3.46 -17.63 12.63
N TRP A 230 4.13 -16.50 12.84
CA TRP A 230 3.47 -15.28 13.29
C TRP A 230 3.87 -14.11 12.43
N LEU A 231 3.02 -13.74 11.47
CA LEU A 231 3.00 -12.39 10.86
C LEU A 231 1.77 -12.23 9.94
N LEU A 232 0.57 -12.33 10.51
CA LEU A 232 -0.68 -11.66 10.07
C LEU A 232 -1.86 -12.33 10.79
N GLY A 233 -1.95 -12.10 12.10
CA GLY A 233 -3.21 -12.20 12.79
C GLY A 233 -4.01 -10.95 12.46
N ALA A 234 -5.01 -11.07 11.58
CA ALA A 234 -6.12 -10.12 11.61
C ALA A 234 -6.74 -10.26 13.00
N PHE A 235 -6.40 -9.32 13.90
CA PHE A 235 -7.02 -9.27 15.22
C PHE A 235 -8.50 -8.93 15.02
N LEU A 236 -9.36 -9.81 15.52
CA LEU A 236 -10.57 -9.36 16.21
C LEU A 236 -10.10 -8.43 17.34
N LEU A 237 -10.00 -7.13 17.08
CA LEU A 237 -9.95 -6.13 18.14
C LEU A 237 -11.32 -6.13 18.84
N ALA A 238 -11.49 -7.07 19.77
CA ALA A 238 -12.45 -6.91 20.84
C ALA A 238 -11.88 -5.84 21.78
N LEU A 239 -12.13 -4.56 21.45
CA LEU A 239 -12.08 -3.51 22.46
C LEU A 239 -13.08 -3.90 23.57
N PRO A 240 -12.70 -3.88 24.85
CA PRO A 240 -13.65 -4.13 25.92
C PRO A 240 -14.78 -3.11 25.82
N ARG A 241 -16.03 -3.59 25.78
CA ARG A 241 -17.25 -2.77 25.75
C ARG A 241 -17.13 -1.59 26.73
N LEU A 242 -16.95 -0.38 26.19
CA LEU A 242 -17.02 0.87 26.91
C LEU A 242 -18.39 0.96 27.60
N LYS A 243 -18.38 0.99 28.93
CA LYS A 243 -19.59 1.23 29.72
C LYS A 243 -20.01 2.68 29.51
N ARG A 244 -21.24 2.84 29.02
CA ARG A 244 -21.98 4.10 28.93
C ARG A 244 -21.96 4.82 30.29
N ALA A 245 -21.32 5.98 30.37
CA ALA A 245 -21.51 6.91 31.48
C ALA A 245 -22.95 7.47 31.39
N LYS A 246 -23.56 7.61 32.56
CA LYS A 246 -24.97 7.95 32.76
C LYS A 246 -25.20 9.45 32.67
#